data_AF-A0A916I3U1-F1
#
_entry.id   AF-A0A916I3U1-F1
#
_cell.length_a   1.000
_cell.length_b   1.000
_cell.length_c   1.000
_cell.angle_alpha   90.00
_cell.angle_beta   90.00
_cell.angle_gamma   90.00
#
_symmetry.space_group_name_H-M   'P 1'
#
loop_
_entity.id
_entity.type
_entity.pdbx_description
1 polymer ?
#
loop_
_entity_poly.entity_id
_entity_poly.type
_entity_poly.pdbx_seq_one_letter_code
_entity_poly.pdbx_strand_id
1 'polypeptide(L)' 'MLNRFLKWLEGYFPAWCQICGRVMFTKDVRYAQHRVAGMVPVCTKCHTDLYGE' A
#
# COMPACT_ATOMS: atom_id res chain seq x y z
N MET A 1 13.95 22.49 -6.18
CA MET A 1 13.64 21.20 -6.84
C MET A 1 13.54 20.01 -5.87
N LEU A 2 13.67 20.22 -4.55
CA LEU A 2 13.64 19.15 -3.54
C LEU A 2 12.23 18.53 -3.35
N ASN A 3 11.16 19.31 -3.51
CA ASN A 3 9.77 18.85 -3.29
C ASN A 3 9.23 17.88 -4.36
N ARG A 4 9.89 17.76 -5.52
CA ARG A 4 9.45 16.84 -6.59
C ARG A 4 10.05 15.45 -6.42
N PHE A 5 11.21 15.35 -5.78
CA PHE A 5 11.90 14.09 -5.49
C PHE A 5 11.26 13.34 -4.32
N LEU A 6 10.86 14.08 -3.25
CA LEU A 6 10.14 13.50 -2.10
C LEU A 6 8.77 12.91 -2.51
N LYS A 7 8.02 13.59 -3.38
CA LYS A 7 6.76 13.05 -3.93
C LYS A 7 6.93 11.79 -4.77
N TRP A 8 8.11 11.58 -5.34
CA TRP A 8 8.42 10.36 -6.10
C TRP A 8 8.64 9.15 -5.17
N LEU A 9 9.13 9.39 -3.96
CA LEU A 9 9.31 8.36 -2.93
C LEU A 9 8.01 7.98 -2.22
N GLU A 10 7.07 8.92 -2.04
CA GLU A 10 5.75 8.63 -1.44
C GLU A 10 4.94 7.57 -2.21
N GLY A 11 5.19 7.41 -3.51
CA GLY A 11 4.54 6.41 -4.36
C GLY A 11 5.34 5.13 -4.61
N TYR A 12 6.43 4.89 -3.89
CA TYR A 12 7.32 3.74 -4.12
C TYR A 12 7.58 2.92 -2.85
N PHE A 13 6.77 3.06 -1.82
CA PHE A 13 6.90 2.23 -0.62
C PHE A 13 6.54 0.77 -0.94
N PRO A 14 7.50 -0.16 -0.92
CA PRO A 14 7.20 -1.57 -1.10
C PRO A 14 6.44 -2.05 0.14
N ALA A 15 5.22 -2.56 -0.06
CA ALA A 15 4.41 -3.12 1.01
C ALA A 15 4.39 -4.65 0.90
N TRP A 16 4.57 -5.36 2.00
CA TRP A 16 4.54 -6.83 1.98
C TRP A 16 3.11 -7.32 2.21
N CYS A 17 2.57 -8.14 1.30
CA CYS A 17 1.30 -8.82 1.55
C CYS A 17 1.51 -10.10 2.35
N GLN A 18 1.02 -10.15 3.59
CA GLN A 18 1.19 -11.32 4.48
C GLN A 18 0.47 -12.57 3.96
N ILE A 19 -0.59 -12.41 3.15
CA ILE A 19 -1.37 -13.54 2.63
C ILE A 19 -0.70 -14.21 1.44
N CYS A 20 -0.24 -13.46 0.43
CA CYS A 20 0.42 -14.05 -0.73
C CYS A 20 1.94 -14.07 -0.66
N GLY A 21 2.55 -13.50 0.38
CA GLY A 21 3.99 -13.48 0.58
C GLY A 21 4.77 -12.68 -0.46
N ARG A 22 4.11 -11.77 -1.19
CA ARG A 22 4.74 -10.97 -2.26
C ARG A 22 4.96 -9.54 -1.80
N VAL A 23 6.07 -8.97 -2.27
CA VAL A 23 6.32 -7.53 -2.22
C VAL A 23 5.41 -6.87 -3.25
N MET A 24 4.57 -5.96 -2.77
CA MET A 24 3.65 -5.16 -3.56
C MET A 24 4.26 -3.79 -3.82
N PHE A 25 4.14 -3.37 -5.07
CA PHE A 25 4.45 -2.01 -5.48
C PHE A 25 3.15 -1.23 -5.66
N THR A 26 3.22 0.07 -5.87
CA THR A 26 2.03 0.94 -5.97
C THR A 26 1.00 0.48 -7.02
N LYS A 27 1.42 -0.18 -8.09
CA LYS A 27 0.50 -0.78 -9.08
C LYS A 27 -0.33 -1.96 -8.54
N ASP A 28 0.18 -2.63 -7.51
CA ASP A 28 -0.37 -3.85 -6.92
C ASP A 28 -1.17 -3.56 -5.64
N VAL A 29 -1.24 -2.28 -5.24
CA VAL A 29 -1.92 -1.79 -4.03
C VAL A 29 -3.14 -0.96 -4.41
N ARG A 30 -4.28 -1.21 -3.77
CA ARG A 30 -5.45 -0.34 -3.77
C ARG A 30 -5.62 0.28 -2.40
N TYR A 31 -6.33 1.39 -2.30
CA TYR A 31 -6.71 1.94 -1.00
C TYR A 31 -8.19 1.65 -0.75
N ALA A 32 -8.49 1.08 0.42
CA ALA A 32 -9.85 0.88 0.89
C ALA A 32 -10.09 1.73 2.13
N GLN A 33 -11.35 2.13 2.34
CA GLN A 33 -11.72 2.87 3.53
C GLN A 33 -12.04 1.88 4.66
N HIS A 34 -11.14 1.79 5.64
CA HIS A 34 -11.37 1.08 6.88
C HIS A 34 -12.13 1.95 7.87
N ARG A 35 -13.08 1.36 8.60
CA ARG A 35 -13.99 2.10 9.49
C ARG A 35 -13.27 2.78 10.66
N VAL A 36 -12.16 2.20 11.11
CA VAL A 36 -11.40 2.65 12.29
C VAL A 36 -10.10 3.35 11.89
N ALA A 37 -9.35 2.77 10.95
CA ALA A 37 -8.02 3.26 10.55
C ALA A 37 -8.02 4.29 9.41
N GLY A 38 -9.17 4.57 8.77
CA GLY A 38 -9.23 5.46 7.60
C GLY A 38 -8.80 4.76 6.30
N MET A 39 -8.15 5.46 5.37
CA MET A 39 -7.70 4.85 4.12
C MET A 39 -6.51 3.92 4.37
N VAL A 40 -6.69 2.62 4.14
CA VAL A 40 -5.66 1.60 4.30
C VAL A 40 -5.27 1.00 2.93
N PRO A 41 -3.98 0.70 2.71
CA PRO A 41 -3.53 0.01 1.53
C PRO A 41 -3.85 -1.48 1.62
N VAL A 42 -4.47 -1.98 0.55
CA VAL A 42 -5.00 -3.33 0.38
C VAL A 42 -4.32 -3.99 -0.80
N CYS A 43 -3.98 -5.25 -0.63
CA CYS A 43 -3.51 -6.10 -1.71
C CYS A 43 -4.57 -6.24 -2.82
N THR A 44 -4.26 -5.87 -4.05
CA THR A 44 -5.18 -6.06 -5.20
C THR A 44 -5.50 -7.51 -5.52
N LYS A 45 -4.63 -8.45 -5.11
CA LYS A 45 -4.76 -9.88 -5.41
C LYS A 45 -5.52 -10.65 -4.33
N CYS A 46 -5.27 -10.33 -3.07
CA CYS A 46 -5.84 -11.04 -1.92
C CYS A 46 -6.95 -10.26 -1.23
N HIS A 47 -7.14 -8.98 -1.60
CA HIS A 47 -8.12 -8.09 -1.00
C HIS A 47 -7.99 -8.02 0.53
N THR A 48 -6.75 -8.04 1.01
CA THR A 48 -6.40 -8.02 2.43
C THR A 48 -5.53 -6.82 2.74
N ASP A 49 -5.66 -6.31 3.96
CA ASP A 49 -4.95 -5.13 4.42
C ASP A 49 -3.46 -5.47 4.59
N LEU A 50 -2.59 -4.59 4.08
CA LEU A 50 -1.15 -4.85 4.09
C LEU A 50 -0.52 -4.62 5.47
N TYR A 51 -1.23 -3.95 6.38
CA TYR A 51 -0.78 -3.68 7.74
C TYR A 51 -1.30 -4.68 8.77
N GLY A 52 -2.14 -5.65 8.36
CA GLY A 52 -2.56 -6.76 9.20
C GLY A 52 -3.41 -6.35 10.40
N GLU A 53 -4.61 -5.81 10.12
CA GLU A 53 -5.74 -5.92 11.06
C GLU A 53 -6.63 -7.09 10.66
#